data_AF-A0A7S7M1A4-F1
#
_entry.id   AF-A0A7S7M1A4-F1
#
_cell.length_a   1.000
_cell.length_b   1.000
_cell.length_c   1.000
_cell.angle_alpha   90.00
_cell.angle_beta   90.00
_cell.angle_gamma   90.00
#
_symmetry.space_group_name_H-M   'P 1'
#
loop_
_entity.id
_entity.type
_entity.pdbx_description
1 polymer ?
#
loop_
_entity_poly.entity_id
_entity_poly.type
_entity_poly.pdbx_seq_one_letter_code
_entity_poly.pdbx_strand_id
1 'polypeptide(L)'
;MNSILTTFIDELIIYDYILFGSIFALFILFFIVGLILRKKPVKAIVFISSAFLILLFGSTLGYSKMHEYLFSNTTSIVSQKRLTYTQAVVVYATVKNNSNVDFKNCKISASAYKVTNNAVKDYMFKFKPLKKMSILEYDILKGEDREFKIILEPFTYSNDYNISVEASCR
;
A
#
# COMPACT_ATOMS: atom_id res chain seq x y z
N MET A 1 -18.12 22.45 -2.29
CA MET A 1 -16.78 22.54 -1.66
C MET A 1 -16.68 21.80 -0.32
N ASN A 2 -17.79 21.55 0.39
CA ASN A 2 -17.77 20.74 1.62
C ASN A 2 -17.79 19.22 1.39
N SER A 3 -18.26 18.73 0.23
CA SER A 3 -18.42 17.28 -0.01
C SER A 3 -17.08 16.53 -0.12
N ILE A 4 -16.06 17.16 -0.71
CA ILE A 4 -14.74 16.53 -0.91
C ILE A 4 -14.06 16.30 0.44
N LEU A 5 -14.11 17.29 1.34
CA LEU A 5 -13.54 17.18 2.69
C LEU A 5 -14.26 16.14 3.53
N THR A 6 -15.60 16.05 3.44
CA THR A 6 -16.34 15.01 4.16
C THR A 6 -16.05 13.62 3.61
N THR A 7 -15.92 13.44 2.29
CA THR A 7 -15.51 12.15 1.71
C THR A 7 -14.12 11.75 2.18
N PHE A 8 -13.17 12.68 2.25
CA PHE A 8 -11.83 12.41 2.78
C PHE A 8 -11.80 12.11 4.29
N ILE A 9 -12.69 12.72 5.07
CA ILE A 9 -12.81 12.47 6.52
C ILE A 9 -13.52 11.13 6.79
N ASP A 10 -14.54 10.78 6.01
CA ASP A 10 -15.19 9.47 6.07
C ASP A 10 -14.27 8.35 5.56
N GLU A 11 -13.37 8.71 4.63
CA GLU A 11 -12.19 7.94 4.23
C GLU A 11 -11.00 8.18 5.17
N LEU A 12 -11.15 8.60 6.43
CA LEU A 12 -10.03 8.57 7.39
C LEU A 12 -10.43 7.69 8.56
N ILE A 13 -9.71 6.59 8.76
CA ILE A 13 -10.07 5.61 9.78
C ILE A 13 -9.72 6.23 11.14
N ILE A 14 -10.51 5.95 12.17
CA ILE A 14 -10.27 6.44 13.55
C ILE A 14 -8.81 6.14 14.00
N TYR A 15 -8.25 5.03 13.55
CA TYR A 15 -6.86 4.66 13.79
C TYR A 15 -5.84 5.65 13.21
N ASP A 16 -6.10 6.25 12.06
CA ASP A 16 -5.23 7.26 11.46
C ASP A 16 -5.16 8.51 12.35
N TYR A 17 -6.30 8.94 12.90
CA TYR A 17 -6.36 10.05 13.86
C TYR A 17 -5.62 9.75 15.16
N ILE A 18 -5.76 8.54 15.70
CA ILE A 18 -5.02 8.12 16.91
C ILE A 18 -3.52 8.09 16.64
N LEU A 19 -3.09 7.57 15.48
CA LEU A 19 -1.70 7.52 15.08
C LEU A 19 -1.11 8.92 14.92
N PHE A 20 -1.72 9.80 14.13
CA PHE A 20 -1.22 11.16 13.97
C PHE A 20 -1.29 11.97 15.27
N GLY A 21 -2.35 11.82 16.05
CA GLY A 21 -2.51 12.49 17.35
C GLY A 21 -1.43 12.07 18.35
N SER A 22 -1.14 10.76 18.45
CA SER A 22 -0.09 10.24 19.33
C SER A 22 1.31 10.70 18.90
N ILE A 23 1.62 10.69 17.61
CA ILE A 23 2.90 11.19 17.07
C ILE A 23 3.06 12.67 17.39
N PHE A 24 1.99 13.46 17.22
CA PHE A 24 2.02 14.89 17.51
C PHE A 24 2.17 15.19 19.01
N ALA A 25 1.49 14.43 19.88
CA ALA A 25 1.68 14.54 21.33
C ALA A 25 3.13 14.20 21.74
N LEU A 26 3.71 13.17 21.13
CA LEU A 26 5.08 12.77 21.38
C LEU A 26 6.07 13.83 20.89
N PHE A 27 5.82 14.45 19.73
CA PHE A 27 6.58 15.60 19.24
C PHE A 27 6.60 16.74 20.27
N ILE A 28 5.44 17.15 20.79
CA ILE A 28 5.33 18.23 21.80
C ILE A 28 6.13 17.86 23.05
N LEU A 29 6.03 16.61 23.51
CA LEU A 29 6.74 16.14 24.70
C LEU A 29 8.27 16.24 24.51
N PHE A 30 8.79 15.70 23.41
CA PHE A 30 10.23 15.76 23.11
C PHE A 30 10.72 17.20 22.91
N PHE A 31 9.89 18.06 22.31
CA PHE A 31 10.21 19.48 22.13
C PHE A 31 10.31 20.23 23.46
N ILE A 32 9.33 20.03 24.36
CA ILE A 32 9.35 20.63 25.71
C ILE A 32 10.55 20.12 26.52
N VAL A 33 10.83 18.82 26.48
CA VAL A 33 12.01 18.24 27.15
C VAL A 33 13.29 18.86 26.60
N GLY A 34 13.40 19.04 25.28
CA GLY A 34 14.52 19.75 24.65
C GLY A 34 14.70 21.17 25.17
N LEU A 35 13.61 21.92 25.35
CA LEU A 35 13.63 23.28 25.91
C LEU A 35 14.04 23.31 27.39
N ILE A 36 13.55 22.37 28.21
CA ILE A 36 13.92 22.27 29.63
C ILE A 36 15.42 21.97 29.77
N LEU A 37 15.97 21.13 28.89
CA LEU A 37 17.38 20.76 28.89
C LEU A 37 18.30 21.81 28.24
N ARG A 38 17.83 23.04 28.00
CA ARG A 38 18.61 24.14 27.38
C ARG A 38 19.99 24.38 28.02
N LYS A 39 20.16 24.11 29.32
CA LYS A 39 21.45 24.23 30.02
C LYS A 39 22.51 23.19 29.57
N LYS A 40 22.09 22.12 28.90
CA LYS A 40 22.95 21.05 28.37
C LYS A 40 22.76 20.98 26.85
N PRO A 41 23.47 21.81 26.05
CA PRO A 41 23.15 22.05 24.65
C PRO A 41 23.18 20.79 23.79
N VAL A 42 24.13 19.88 24.04
CA VAL A 42 24.22 18.59 23.33
C VAL A 42 22.94 17.76 23.50
N LYS A 43 22.44 17.66 24.74
CA LYS A 43 21.21 16.89 25.02
C LYS A 43 19.98 17.57 24.42
N ALA A 44 19.88 18.89 24.55
CA ALA A 44 18.78 19.67 23.97
C ALA A 44 18.69 19.48 22.45
N ILE A 45 19.81 19.55 21.73
CA ILE A 45 19.85 19.38 20.27
C ILE A 45 19.38 17.98 19.87
N VAL A 46 19.79 16.92 20.58
CA VAL A 46 19.35 15.55 20.29
C VAL A 46 17.85 15.39 20.43
N PHE A 47 17.26 15.90 21.52
CA PHE A 47 15.80 15.80 21.76
C PHE A 47 14.99 16.60 20.74
N ILE A 48 15.44 17.81 20.39
CA ILE A 48 14.76 18.64 19.39
C ILE A 48 14.87 17.98 18.00
N SER A 49 16.06 17.51 17.63
CA SER A 49 16.26 16.83 16.34
C SER A 49 15.41 15.55 16.25
N SER A 50 15.36 14.74 17.31
CA SER A 50 14.54 13.54 17.32
C SER A 50 13.05 13.87 17.22
N ALA A 51 12.57 14.97 17.81
CA ALA A 51 11.18 15.39 17.69
C ALA A 51 10.79 15.59 16.21
N PHE A 52 11.61 16.33 15.45
CA PHE A 52 11.37 16.52 14.02
C PHE A 52 11.48 15.22 13.21
N LEU A 53 12.42 14.35 13.54
CA LEU A 53 12.52 13.03 12.89
C LEU A 53 11.26 12.19 13.14
N ILE A 54 10.74 12.16 14.36
CA ILE A 54 9.53 11.42 14.71
C ILE A 54 8.31 11.98 13.96
N LEU A 55 8.21 13.29 13.81
CA LEU A 55 7.12 13.91 13.06
C LEU A 55 7.13 13.49 11.57
N LEU A 56 8.31 13.45 10.94
CA LEU A 56 8.46 13.12 9.52
C LEU A 56 8.41 11.60 9.26
N PHE A 57 9.21 10.83 9.98
CA PHE A 57 9.33 9.39 9.77
C PHE A 57 8.24 8.61 10.49
N GLY A 58 7.78 9.07 11.66
CA GLY A 58 6.72 8.40 12.42
C GLY A 58 5.39 8.43 11.68
N SER A 59 5.06 9.54 11.02
CA SER A 59 3.82 9.65 10.24
C SER A 59 3.82 8.73 9.02
N THR A 60 4.91 8.73 8.26
CA THR A 60 5.04 7.94 7.02
C THR A 60 5.18 6.44 7.29
N LEU A 61 6.15 6.05 8.13
CA LEU A 61 6.41 4.64 8.46
C LEU A 61 5.31 4.06 9.35
N GLY A 62 4.82 4.85 10.30
CA GLY A 62 3.74 4.43 11.20
C GLY A 62 2.46 4.13 10.44
N TYR A 63 2.06 5.01 9.52
CA TYR A 63 0.88 4.78 8.68
C TYR A 63 1.04 3.52 7.81
N SER A 64 2.18 3.36 7.12
CA SER A 64 2.42 2.20 6.26
C SER A 64 2.34 0.88 7.03
N LYS A 65 2.99 0.79 8.20
CA LYS A 65 2.98 -0.42 9.03
C LYS A 65 1.65 -0.68 9.70
N MET A 66 0.96 0.36 10.14
CA MET A 66 -0.38 0.23 10.70
C MET A 66 -1.36 -0.28 9.65
N HIS A 67 -1.30 0.28 8.43
CA HIS A 67 -2.17 -0.14 7.34
C HIS A 67 -1.90 -1.60 6.92
N GLU A 68 -0.64 -2.00 6.79
CA GLU A 68 -0.24 -3.39 6.51
C GLU A 68 -0.74 -4.37 7.58
N TYR A 69 -0.71 -3.95 8.86
CA TYR A 69 -1.19 -4.77 9.97
C TYR A 69 -2.72 -4.85 10.04
N LEU A 70 -3.41 -3.73 9.86
CA LEU A 70 -4.87 -3.65 9.95
C LEU A 70 -5.57 -4.30 8.76
N PHE A 71 -4.98 -4.22 7.56
CA PHE A 71 -5.56 -4.69 6.30
C PHE A 71 -4.70 -5.77 5.65
N SER A 72 -4.24 -6.73 6.46
CA SER A 72 -3.46 -7.85 5.96
C SER A 72 -4.26 -8.67 4.94
N ASN A 73 -3.79 -8.72 3.71
CA ASN A 73 -4.36 -9.52 2.65
C ASN A 73 -3.32 -10.49 2.08
N THR A 74 -3.80 -11.53 1.43
CA THR A 74 -2.95 -12.41 0.62
C THR A 74 -3.55 -12.57 -0.75
N THR A 75 -2.73 -12.39 -1.78
CA THR A 75 -3.12 -12.54 -3.17
C THR A 75 -2.43 -13.75 -3.78
N SER A 76 -3.19 -14.60 -4.47
CA SER A 76 -2.65 -15.74 -5.21
C SER A 76 -3.13 -15.74 -6.65
N ILE A 77 -2.25 -16.07 -7.58
CA ILE A 77 -2.62 -16.23 -8.99
C ILE A 77 -3.08 -17.68 -9.19
N VAL A 78 -4.33 -17.85 -9.62
CA VAL A 78 -4.91 -19.17 -9.91
C VAL A 78 -4.56 -19.60 -11.32
N SER A 79 -4.70 -18.69 -12.29
CA SER A 79 -4.44 -18.99 -13.70
C SER A 79 -4.15 -17.73 -14.50
N GLN A 80 -3.29 -17.88 -15.50
CA GLN A 80 -3.03 -16.85 -16.51
C GLN A 80 -3.28 -17.43 -17.90
N LYS A 81 -4.08 -16.74 -18.72
CA LYS A 81 -4.42 -17.16 -20.07
C LYS A 81 -4.25 -16.00 -21.05
N ARG A 82 -3.41 -16.18 -22.06
CA ARG A 82 -3.29 -15.26 -23.19
C ARG A 82 -4.42 -15.55 -24.18
N LEU A 83 -5.13 -14.52 -24.62
CA LEU A 83 -6.17 -14.68 -25.63
C LEU A 83 -5.53 -14.74 -27.03
N THR A 84 -5.95 -15.70 -27.84
CA THR A 84 -5.38 -15.93 -29.18
C THR A 84 -5.89 -14.90 -30.20
N TYR A 85 -7.11 -14.41 -30.02
CA TYR A 85 -7.80 -13.55 -30.98
C TYR A 85 -7.77 -12.06 -30.59
N THR A 86 -7.38 -11.74 -29.36
CA THR A 86 -7.27 -10.36 -28.85
C THR A 86 -5.92 -10.15 -28.19
N GLN A 87 -5.38 -8.93 -28.29
CA GLN A 87 -4.10 -8.57 -27.66
C GLN A 87 -4.32 -8.36 -26.15
N ALA A 88 -4.54 -9.45 -25.44
CA ALA A 88 -5.03 -9.44 -24.07
C ALA A 88 -4.50 -10.63 -23.27
N VAL A 89 -4.26 -10.40 -21.99
CA VAL A 89 -3.98 -11.47 -21.03
C VAL A 89 -5.01 -11.42 -19.92
N VAL A 90 -5.68 -12.54 -19.72
CA VAL A 90 -6.65 -12.72 -18.64
C VAL A 90 -5.94 -13.36 -17.45
N VAL A 91 -6.06 -12.72 -16.30
CA VAL A 91 -5.49 -13.16 -15.04
C VAL A 91 -6.63 -13.49 -14.10
N TYR A 92 -6.70 -14.76 -13.69
CA TYR A 92 -7.56 -15.25 -12.63
C TYR A 92 -6.73 -15.30 -11.35
N ALA A 93 -7.14 -14.57 -10.34
CA ALA A 93 -6.46 -14.51 -9.06
C ALA A 93 -7.47 -14.46 -7.92
N THR A 94 -7.01 -14.79 -6.72
CA THR A 94 -7.80 -14.74 -5.50
C THR A 94 -7.20 -13.76 -4.52
N VAL A 95 -8.06 -13.07 -3.78
CA VAL A 95 -7.72 -12.20 -2.65
C VAL A 95 -8.40 -12.79 -1.44
N LYS A 96 -7.58 -13.13 -0.44
CA LYS A 96 -8.07 -13.56 0.85
C LYS A 96 -7.88 -12.46 1.88
N ASN A 97 -8.96 -12.15 2.60
CA ASN A 97 -8.94 -11.25 3.73
C ASN A 97 -8.45 -11.99 4.99
N ASN A 98 -7.20 -11.79 5.37
CA ASN A 98 -6.63 -12.36 6.61
C ASN A 98 -6.73 -11.39 7.79
N SER A 99 -7.34 -10.22 7.58
CA SER A 99 -7.45 -9.21 8.61
C SER A 99 -8.59 -9.51 9.59
N ASN A 100 -8.68 -8.70 10.65
CA ASN A 100 -9.77 -8.79 11.61
C ASN A 100 -10.99 -7.92 11.25
N VAL A 101 -10.96 -7.24 10.10
CA VAL A 101 -11.98 -6.30 9.63
C VAL A 101 -12.43 -6.66 8.22
N ASP A 102 -13.65 -6.29 7.86
CA ASP A 102 -14.13 -6.45 6.49
C ASP A 102 -13.49 -5.38 5.60
N PHE A 103 -13.11 -5.74 4.37
CA PHE A 103 -12.63 -4.77 3.39
C PHE A 103 -13.84 -4.14 2.71
N LYS A 104 -14.03 -2.84 2.92
CA LYS A 104 -15.05 -2.04 2.22
C LYS A 104 -14.67 -1.81 0.77
N ASN A 105 -13.40 -1.55 0.51
CA ASN A 105 -12.89 -1.40 -0.84
C ASN A 105 -11.56 -2.12 -0.99
N CYS A 106 -11.34 -2.73 -2.14
CA CYS A 106 -10.06 -3.30 -2.48
C CYS A 106 -9.68 -2.99 -3.92
N LYS A 107 -8.60 -2.24 -4.06
CA LYS A 107 -7.98 -1.96 -5.35
C LYS A 107 -7.00 -3.07 -5.67
N ILE A 108 -7.38 -3.90 -6.63
CA ILE A 108 -6.56 -5.01 -7.09
C ILE A 108 -5.90 -4.63 -8.40
N SER A 109 -4.59 -4.74 -8.46
CA SER A 109 -3.77 -4.34 -9.60
C SER A 109 -3.00 -5.52 -10.14
N ALA A 110 -3.16 -5.83 -11.43
CA ALA A 110 -2.32 -6.77 -12.15
C ALA A 110 -1.26 -6.00 -12.94
N SER A 111 0.00 -6.41 -12.82
CA SER A 111 1.14 -5.80 -13.50
C SER A 111 1.93 -6.87 -14.24
N ALA A 112 2.19 -6.63 -15.52
CA ALA A 112 3.01 -7.51 -16.35
C ALA A 112 4.43 -6.95 -16.46
N TYR A 113 5.44 -7.79 -16.25
CA TYR A 113 6.86 -7.42 -16.29
C TYR A 113 7.62 -8.27 -17.28
N LYS A 114 8.64 -7.67 -17.89
CA LYS A 114 9.60 -8.40 -18.70
C LYS A 114 10.47 -9.28 -17.80
N VAL A 115 10.65 -10.53 -18.19
CA VAL A 115 11.61 -11.45 -17.56
C VAL A 115 12.87 -11.50 -18.42
N THR A 116 14.04 -11.49 -17.78
CA THR A 116 15.35 -11.64 -18.41
C THR A 116 16.15 -12.66 -17.61
N ASN A 117 17.22 -13.23 -18.17
CA ASN A 117 18.11 -14.14 -17.42
C ASN A 117 19.03 -13.42 -16.40
N ASN A 118 18.70 -12.19 -15.98
CA ASN A 118 19.53 -11.40 -15.07
C ASN A 118 18.70 -10.78 -13.96
N ALA A 119 18.91 -11.26 -12.74
CA ALA A 119 18.16 -10.87 -11.55
C ALA A 119 18.17 -9.36 -11.26
N VAL A 120 19.26 -8.65 -11.59
CA VAL A 120 19.36 -7.20 -11.37
C VAL A 120 18.45 -6.44 -12.33
N LYS A 121 18.39 -6.87 -13.60
CA LYS A 121 17.51 -6.28 -14.61
C LYS A 121 16.05 -6.57 -14.28
N ASP A 122 15.74 -7.78 -13.83
CA ASP A 122 14.39 -8.17 -13.44
C ASP A 122 13.87 -7.35 -12.26
N TYR A 123 14.74 -7.09 -11.27
CA TYR A 123 14.39 -6.20 -10.16
C TYR A 123 14.12 -4.77 -10.62
N MET A 124 14.92 -4.24 -11.54
CA MET A 124 14.68 -2.91 -12.11
C MET A 124 13.34 -2.85 -12.87
N PHE A 125 12.98 -3.90 -13.60
CA PHE A 125 11.72 -3.94 -14.35
C PHE A 125 10.48 -3.93 -13.47
N LYS A 126 10.57 -4.31 -12.18
CA LYS A 126 9.45 -4.16 -11.22
C LYS A 126 8.98 -2.71 -11.06
N PHE A 127 9.89 -1.74 -11.22
CA PHE A 127 9.54 -0.32 -11.13
C PHE A 127 8.89 0.22 -12.41
N LYS A 128 9.03 -0.49 -13.54
CA LYS A 128 8.47 -0.09 -14.83
C LYS A 128 7.77 -1.28 -15.51
N PRO A 129 6.56 -1.65 -15.05
CA PRO A 129 5.78 -2.71 -15.69
C PRO A 129 5.50 -2.37 -17.15
N LEU A 130 5.39 -3.40 -17.99
CA LEU A 130 4.97 -3.30 -19.39
C LEU A 130 3.54 -2.79 -19.49
N LYS A 131 2.68 -3.30 -18.60
CA LYS A 131 1.29 -2.89 -18.48
C LYS A 131 0.81 -3.09 -17.05
N LYS A 132 0.00 -2.16 -16.56
CA LYS A 132 -0.68 -2.23 -15.27
C LYS A 132 -2.15 -1.91 -15.48
N MET A 133 -3.02 -2.75 -14.94
CA MET A 133 -4.47 -2.53 -14.91
C MET A 133 -4.96 -2.77 -13.48
N SER A 134 -5.98 -2.03 -13.06
CA SER A 134 -6.57 -2.17 -11.73
C SER A 134 -8.08 -2.21 -11.78
N ILE A 135 -8.67 -3.03 -10.91
CA ILE A 135 -10.10 -3.11 -10.66
C ILE A 135 -10.39 -2.77 -9.19
N LEU A 136 -11.64 -2.39 -8.91
CA LEU A 136 -12.14 -2.15 -7.57
C LEU A 136 -13.15 -3.23 -7.23
N GLU A 137 -12.88 -3.96 -6.16
CA GLU A 137 -13.81 -4.90 -5.53
C GLU A 137 -14.30 -4.30 -4.21
N TYR A 138 -15.53 -4.60 -3.82
CA TYR A 138 -16.18 -4.04 -2.62
C TYR A 138 -16.65 -5.13 -1.68
N ASP A 139 -16.67 -4.83 -0.38
CA ASP A 139 -17.26 -5.68 0.66
C ASP A 139 -16.72 -7.12 0.66
N ILE A 140 -15.41 -7.29 0.85
CA ILE A 140 -14.78 -8.61 1.07
C ILE A 140 -14.77 -8.90 2.56
N LEU A 141 -15.57 -9.87 2.99
CA LEU A 141 -15.75 -10.21 4.39
C LEU A 141 -14.47 -10.77 5.01
N LYS A 142 -14.37 -10.66 6.33
CA LYS A 142 -13.30 -11.27 7.11
C LYS A 142 -13.18 -12.76 6.83
N GLY A 143 -11.98 -13.21 6.47
CA GLY A 143 -11.69 -14.61 6.17
C GLY A 143 -12.21 -15.11 4.82
N GLU A 144 -12.93 -14.26 4.07
CA GLU A 144 -13.42 -14.58 2.73
C GLU A 144 -12.24 -14.70 1.76
N ASP A 145 -12.35 -15.69 0.88
CA ASP A 145 -11.46 -15.87 -0.26
C ASP A 145 -12.28 -15.57 -1.53
N ARG A 146 -11.94 -14.47 -2.21
CA ARG A 146 -12.68 -13.98 -3.36
C ARG A 146 -11.86 -14.11 -4.64
N GLU A 147 -12.43 -14.81 -5.61
CA GLU A 147 -11.87 -14.89 -6.95
C GLU A 147 -12.24 -13.65 -7.78
N PHE A 148 -11.30 -13.13 -8.55
CA PHE A 148 -11.52 -12.02 -9.46
C PHE A 148 -10.77 -12.25 -10.77
N LYS A 149 -11.19 -11.50 -11.79
CA LYS A 149 -10.65 -11.56 -13.14
C LYS A 149 -10.19 -10.19 -13.57
N ILE A 150 -8.91 -10.06 -13.93
CA ILE A 150 -8.34 -8.83 -14.51
C ILE A 150 -7.91 -9.11 -15.94
N ILE A 151 -8.27 -8.20 -16.84
CA ILE A 151 -7.88 -8.25 -18.25
C ILE A 151 -6.83 -7.16 -18.50
N LEU A 152 -5.63 -7.59 -18.90
CA LEU A 152 -4.53 -6.71 -19.29
C LEU A 152 -4.65 -6.41 -20.79
N GLU A 153 -5.19 -5.23 -21.12
CA GLU A 153 -5.39 -4.78 -22.50
C GLU A 153 -4.90 -3.33 -22.73
N PRO A 154 -4.33 -3.01 -23.91
CA PRO A 154 -3.77 -3.95 -24.89
C PRO A 154 -2.44 -4.53 -24.38
N PHE A 155 -2.20 -5.82 -24.62
CA PHE A 155 -0.95 -6.52 -24.30
C PHE A 155 -0.33 -7.11 -25.56
N THR A 156 0.66 -6.41 -26.11
CA THR A 156 1.33 -6.73 -27.39
C THR A 156 2.67 -7.44 -27.23
N TYR A 157 3.13 -7.65 -25.99
CA TYR A 157 4.43 -8.25 -25.73
C TYR A 157 4.44 -9.75 -26.06
N SER A 158 5.44 -10.20 -26.83
CA SER A 158 5.52 -11.57 -27.35
C SER A 158 6.54 -12.46 -26.65
N ASN A 159 7.52 -11.88 -25.94
CA ASN A 159 8.56 -12.64 -25.25
C ASN A 159 8.11 -13.04 -23.84
N ASP A 160 8.96 -13.77 -23.11
CA ASP A 160 8.70 -14.21 -21.75
C ASP A 160 8.39 -13.04 -20.80
N TYR A 161 7.27 -13.15 -20.10
CA TYR A 161 6.79 -12.17 -19.14
C TYR A 161 6.29 -12.86 -17.89
N ASN A 162 6.29 -12.13 -16.78
CA ASN A 162 5.69 -12.56 -15.52
C ASN A 162 4.62 -11.56 -15.11
N ILE A 163 3.59 -12.04 -14.41
CA ILE A 163 2.49 -11.22 -13.91
C ILE A 163 2.59 -11.22 -12.39
N SER A 164 2.58 -10.04 -11.77
CA SER A 164 2.26 -9.90 -10.35
C SER A 164 0.85 -9.37 -10.18
N VAL A 165 0.24 -9.76 -9.07
CA VAL A 165 -1.02 -9.19 -8.60
C VAL A 165 -0.77 -8.61 -7.23
N GLU A 166 -1.20 -7.38 -7.02
CA GLU A 166 -1.11 -6.64 -5.76
C GLU A 166 -2.51 -6.17 -5.38
N ALA A 167 -2.88 -6.35 -4.11
CA ALA A 167 -4.14 -5.86 -3.58
C ALA A 167 -3.86 -4.81 -2.50
N SER A 168 -4.48 -3.64 -2.65
CA SER A 168 -4.51 -2.60 -1.61
C SER A 168 -5.96 -2.50 -1.16
N CYS A 169 -6.25 -3.08 0.01
CA CYS A 169 -7.60 -3.15 0.56
C CYS A 169 -7.74 -2.26 1.81
N ARG A 170 -8.97 -1.84 2.09
CA ARG A 170 -9.37 -0.98 3.21
C ARG A 170 -10.79 -1.29 3.66
#